data_AF-A0AAW2L975-F1
#
_entry.id   AF-A0AAW2L975-F1
#
_cell.length_a   1.000
_cell.length_b   1.000
_cell.length_c   1.000
_cell.angle_alpha   90.00
_cell.angle_beta   90.00
_cell.angle_gamma   90.00
#
_symmetry.space_group_name_H-M   'P 1'
#
loop_
_entity.id
_entity.type
_entity.pdbx_description
1 polymer ?
#
loop_
_entity_poly.entity_id
_entity_poly.type
_entity_poly.pdbx_seq_one_letter_code
_entity_poly.pdbx_strand_id
1 'polypeptide(L)'
;MGVRNNTPQNHQEFFNMKHASARNVIERTFGLLKARWAILRSPSFYHIDDQNRIIIACCLLHNFIRQEMSVDPLETEMNESISLGDVENTEYIGTVETNPVWNSWRDEIAKSMYNEWRGHS
;
A
#
# COMPACT_ATOMS: atom_id res chain seq x y z
N MET A 1 23.39 -9.91 9.68
CA MET A 1 23.30 -8.80 8.71
C MET A 1 22.47 -7.70 9.38
N GLY A 2 23.06 -6.54 9.68
CA GLY A 2 22.43 -5.53 10.54
C GLY A 2 21.26 -4.84 9.85
N VAL A 3 20.11 -4.82 10.52
CA VAL A 3 18.96 -3.99 10.15
C VAL A 3 19.44 -2.54 10.22
N ARG A 4 19.54 -1.86 9.07
CA ARG A 4 19.82 -0.42 9.06
C ARG A 4 18.59 0.27 9.62
N ASN A 5 18.65 0.66 10.90
CA ASN A 5 17.82 1.74 11.41
C ASN A 5 18.27 3.04 10.72
N ASN A 6 17.87 3.21 9.47
CA ASN A 6 18.08 4.45 8.72
C ASN A 6 17.04 5.46 9.21
N THR A 7 17.32 6.08 10.34
CA THR A 7 16.59 7.28 10.78
C THR A 7 16.64 8.29 9.62
N PRO A 8 15.48 8.78 9.13
CA PRO A 8 15.44 9.74 8.04
C PRO A 8 16.26 10.99 8.36
N GLN A 9 17.14 11.40 7.45
CA GLN A 9 18.05 12.54 7.64
C GLN A 9 17.44 13.86 7.19
N ASN A 10 16.43 13.80 6.32
CA ASN A 10 15.75 14.97 5.78
C ASN A 10 14.25 14.71 5.59
N HIS A 11 13.51 15.79 5.33
CA HIS A 11 12.06 15.74 5.17
C HIS A 11 11.61 14.85 4.01
N GLN A 12 12.39 14.78 2.93
CA GLN A 12 12.08 13.96 1.75
C GLN A 12 12.21 12.47 2.07
N GLU A 13 13.27 12.06 2.78
CA GLU A 13 13.44 10.70 3.25
C GLU A 13 12.33 10.28 4.22
N PHE A 14 11.95 11.15 5.15
CA PHE A 14 10.87 10.85 6.09
C PHE A 14 9.53 10.67 5.38
N PHE A 15 9.22 11.59 4.45
CA PHE A 15 8.03 11.48 3.61
C PHE A 15 8.04 10.20 2.79
N ASN A 16 9.13 9.90 2.07
CA ASN A 16 9.25 8.71 1.25
C ASN A 16 9.12 7.43 2.10
N MET A 17 9.70 7.39 3.30
CA MET A 17 9.57 6.27 4.23
C MET A 17 8.10 6.05 4.64
N LYS A 18 7.40 7.10 5.06
CA LYS A 18 5.97 7.01 5.45
C LYS A 18 5.08 6.66 4.26
N HIS A 19 5.33 7.26 3.11
CA HIS A 19 4.61 6.98 1.88
C HIS A 19 4.81 5.54 1.42
N ALA A 20 6.04 5.03 1.42
CA ALA A 20 6.34 3.64 1.09
C ALA A 20 5.67 2.67 2.08
N SER A 21 5.67 2.99 3.38
CA SER A 21 4.97 2.20 4.39
C SER A 21 3.46 2.15 4.14
N ALA A 22 2.82 3.28 3.83
CA ALA A 22 1.40 3.33 3.49
C ALA A 22 1.09 2.56 2.20
N ARG A 23 1.91 2.73 1.16
CA ARG A 23 1.78 2.02 -0.11
C ARG A 23 1.88 0.50 0.09
N ASN A 24 2.83 0.03 0.89
CA ASN A 24 2.99 -1.38 1.21
C ASN A 24 1.72 -1.98 1.84
N VAL A 25 1.07 -1.26 2.76
CA VAL A 25 -0.21 -1.72 3.35
C VAL A 25 -1.30 -1.85 2.29
N ILE A 26 -1.41 -0.88 1.37
CA ILE A 26 -2.40 -0.88 0.30
C ILE A 26 -2.14 -2.04 -0.69
N GLU A 27 -0.90 -2.19 -1.14
CA GLU A 27 -0.50 -3.25 -2.07
C GLU A 27 -0.77 -4.64 -1.48
N ARG A 28 -0.41 -4.86 -0.22
CA ARG A 28 -0.71 -6.11 0.50
C ARG A 28 -2.20 -6.37 0.59
N THR A 29 -3.00 -5.35 0.88
CA THR A 29 -4.46 -5.48 0.94
C THR A 29 -5.04 -5.90 -0.42
N PHE A 30 -4.56 -5.31 -1.51
CA PHE A 30 -4.96 -5.73 -2.86
C PHE A 30 -4.47 -7.13 -3.23
N GLY A 31 -3.27 -7.51 -2.79
CA GLY A 31 -2.75 -8.87 -2.91
C GLY A 31 -3.70 -9.89 -2.26
N LEU A 32 -4.13 -9.64 -1.02
CA LEU A 32 -5.08 -10.50 -0.31
C LEU A 32 -6.43 -10.58 -1.01
N LEU A 33 -6.96 -9.43 -1.47
CA LEU A 33 -8.24 -9.40 -2.17
C LEU A 33 -8.17 -10.23 -3.47
N LYS A 34 -7.10 -10.12 -4.25
CA LYS A 34 -6.90 -10.92 -5.47
C LYS A 34 -6.65 -12.40 -5.16
N ALA A 35 -5.90 -12.70 -4.10
CA ALA A 35 -5.66 -14.07 -3.66
C ALA A 35 -6.97 -14.74 -3.23
N ARG A 36 -7.82 -14.03 -2.49
CA ARG A 36 -9.11 -14.56 -2.01
C ARG A 36 -10.18 -14.64 -3.08
N TRP A 37 -10.31 -13.58 -3.88
CA TRP A 37 -11.42 -13.43 -4.83
C TRP A 37 -10.90 -13.56 -6.26
N ALA A 38 -11.04 -14.76 -6.84
CA ALA A 38 -10.56 -15.05 -8.19
C ALA A 38 -11.10 -14.08 -9.25
N ILE A 39 -12.31 -13.53 -9.05
CA ILE A 39 -12.94 -12.53 -9.93
C ILE A 39 -12.12 -11.24 -10.08
N LEU A 40 -11.23 -10.94 -9.13
CA LEU A 40 -10.35 -9.76 -9.16
C LEU A 40 -9.00 -10.01 -9.82
N ARG A 41 -8.69 -11.26 -10.22
CA ARG A 41 -7.37 -11.63 -10.78
C ARG A 41 -7.23 -11.28 -12.25
N SER A 42 -8.33 -11.19 -13.00
CA SER A 42 -8.33 -10.89 -14.43
C SER A 42 -9.18 -9.67 -14.73
N PRO A 43 -8.91 -8.95 -15.84
CA PRO A 43 -9.81 -7.91 -16.32
C PRO A 43 -11.24 -8.43 -16.46
N SER A 44 -12.19 -7.61 -16.02
CA SER A 44 -13.61 -7.92 -16.11
C SER A 44 -14.21 -7.34 -17.38
N PHE A 45 -15.14 -8.08 -17.99
CA PHE A 45 -15.98 -7.61 -19.09
C PHE A 45 -17.37 -7.12 -18.62
N TYR A 46 -17.60 -7.03 -17.31
CA TYR A 46 -18.84 -6.46 -16.77
C TYR A 46 -18.90 -4.95 -17.00
N HIS A 47 -20.11 -4.40 -16.99
CA HIS A 47 -20.30 -2.94 -16.99
C HIS A 47 -19.65 -2.31 -15.75
N ILE A 48 -19.23 -1.04 -15.87
CA ILE A 48 -18.50 -0.34 -14.80
C ILE A 48 -19.28 -0.33 -13.46
N ASP A 49 -20.60 -0.22 -13.52
CA ASP A 49 -21.45 -0.24 -12.33
C ASP A 49 -21.40 -1.60 -11.61
N ASP A 50 -21.35 -2.69 -12.37
CA ASP A 50 -21.23 -4.04 -11.83
C ASP A 50 -19.82 -4.31 -11.30
N GLN A 51 -18.78 -3.82 -11.98
CA GLN A 51 -17.40 -3.89 -11.48
C GLN A 51 -17.26 -3.20 -10.13
N ASN A 52 -17.84 -2.00 -9.98
CA ASN A 52 -17.85 -1.27 -8.72
C ASN A 52 -18.55 -2.06 -7.61
N ARG A 53 -19.71 -2.64 -7.90
CA ARG A 53 -20.46 -3.48 -6.94
C ARG A 53 -19.67 -4.72 -6.52
N ILE A 54 -19.00 -5.38 -7.46
CA ILE A 54 -18.15 -6.55 -7.18
C ILE A 54 -17.00 -6.16 -6.25
N ILE A 55 -16.28 -5.08 -6.54
CA ILE A 55 -15.18 -4.59 -5.71
C ILE A 55 -15.67 -4.28 -4.30
N ILE A 56 -16.78 -3.55 -4.17
CA ILE A 56 -17.38 -3.21 -2.86
C ILE A 56 -17.76 -4.48 -2.10
N ALA A 57 -18.43 -5.44 -2.75
CA ALA A 57 -18.81 -6.71 -2.12
C ALA A 57 -17.59 -7.49 -1.62
N CYS A 58 -16.52 -7.59 -2.42
CA CYS A 58 -15.27 -8.22 -2.02
C CYS A 58 -14.63 -7.53 -0.80
N CYS A 59 -14.63 -6.20 -0.75
CA CYS A 59 -14.13 -5.42 0.39
C CYS A 59 -14.99 -5.63 1.64
N LEU A 60 -16.32 -5.61 1.51
CA LEU A 60 -17.24 -5.84 2.63
C LEU A 60 -17.04 -7.24 3.23
N LEU A 61 -16.97 -8.27 2.38
CA LEU A 61 -16.72 -9.65 2.83
C LEU A 61 -15.34 -9.79 3.46
N HIS A 62 -14.31 -9.15 2.90
CA HIS A 62 -12.98 -9.13 3.51
C HIS A 62 -12.99 -8.49 4.91
N ASN A 63 -13.66 -7.35 5.06
CA ASN A 63 -13.79 -6.68 6.35
C ASN A 63 -14.57 -7.52 7.37
N PHE A 64 -15.64 -8.18 6.94
CA PHE A 64 -16.40 -9.09 7.78
C PHE A 64 -15.55 -10.27 8.26
N ILE A 65 -14.78 -10.90 7.36
CA ILE A 65 -13.84 -11.98 7.71
C ILE A 65 -12.82 -11.49 8.75
N ARG A 66 -12.25 -10.30 8.58
CA ARG A 66 -11.29 -9.71 9.53
C ARG A 66 -11.89 -9.39 10.89
N GLN A 67 -13.20 -9.11 10.94
CA GLN A 67 -13.90 -8.83 12.17
C GLN A 67 -14.21 -10.12 12.95
N GLU A 68 -14.63 -11.17 12.25
CA GLU A 68 -15.11 -12.41 12.88
C GLU A 68 -13.99 -13.43 13.13
N MET A 69 -12.92 -13.41 12.32
CA MET A 69 -11.81 -14.34 12.47
C MET A 69 -10.62 -13.67 13.16
N SER A 70 -10.18 -14.25 14.28
CA SER A 70 -8.98 -13.77 14.99
C SER A 70 -7.68 -14.00 14.21
N VAL A 71 -7.67 -14.99 13.32
CA VAL A 71 -6.55 -15.34 12.45
C VAL A 71 -7.10 -15.70 11.08
N ASP A 72 -6.55 -15.07 10.04
CA ASP A 72 -6.86 -15.36 8.65
C ASP A 72 -5.73 -16.21 8.04
N PRO A 73 -5.96 -17.51 7.75
CA PRO A 73 -4.91 -18.38 7.23
C PRO A 73 -4.30 -17.87 5.92
N LEU A 74 -5.11 -17.24 5.06
CA LEU A 74 -4.62 -16.69 3.80
C LEU A 74 -3.73 -15.46 4.02
N GLU A 75 -4.08 -14.63 5.01
CA GLU A 75 -3.23 -13.49 5.41
C GLU A 75 -1.89 -13.98 5.99
N THR A 76 -1.93 -15.07 6.76
CA THR A 76 -0.73 -15.67 7.35
C THR A 76 0.21 -16.21 6.27
N GLU A 77 -0.31 -17.02 5.35
CA GLU A 77 0.46 -17.58 4.22
C GLU A 77 1.08 -16.49 3.34
N MET A 78 0.31 -15.44 3.02
CA MET A 78 0.81 -14.34 2.19
C MET A 78 1.88 -13.51 2.91
N ASN A 79 1.80 -13.38 4.24
CA ASN A 79 2.84 -12.69 5.01
C ASN A 79 4.14 -13.49 5.05
N GLU A 80 4.05 -14.82 5.11
CA GLU A 80 5.20 -15.72 5.04
C GLU A 80 5.89 -15.64 3.67
N SER A 81 5.12 -15.63 2.57
CA SER A 81 5.68 -15.53 1.21
C SER A 81 6.38 -14.19 0.95
N ILE A 82 5.80 -13.07 1.41
CA ILE A 82 6.44 -11.74 1.31
C ILE A 82 7.76 -11.71 2.10
N SER A 83 7.81 -12.35 3.27
CA SER A 83 9.01 -12.40 4.09
C SER A 83 10.14 -13.21 3.44
N LEU A 84 9.83 -14.07 2.47
CA LEU A 84 10.78 -14.85 1.68
C LEU A 84 11.30 -14.10 0.43
N GLY A 85 10.84 -12.88 0.17
CA GLY A 85 11.43 -11.96 -0.81
C GLY A 85 10.81 -12.00 -2.21
N ASP A 86 9.63 -12.60 -2.40
CA ASP A 86 8.89 -12.50 -3.66
C ASP A 86 8.24 -11.10 -3.76
N VAL A 87 9.03 -10.14 -4.25
CA VAL A 87 8.54 -8.83 -4.66
C VAL A 87 8.04 -8.98 -6.09
N GLU A 88 6.73 -9.13 -6.28
CA GLU A 88 6.12 -8.95 -7.61
C GLU A 88 6.62 -7.62 -8.19
N ASN A 89 7.17 -7.69 -9.41
CA ASN A 89 7.63 -6.56 -10.19
C ASN A 89 6.52 -5.51 -10.29
N THR A 90 6.57 -4.49 -9.44
CA THR A 90 5.76 -3.29 -9.59
C THR A 90 6.19 -2.63 -10.90
N GLU A 91 5.28 -2.63 -11.89
CA GLU A 91 5.42 -1.92 -13.15
C GLU A 91 6.04 -0.53 -12.88
N TYR A 92 7.26 -0.33 -13.36
CA TYR A 92 7.97 0.93 -13.19
C TYR A 92 7.26 1.97 -14.04
N ILE A 93 6.57 2.92 -13.40
CA ILE A 93 5.93 4.04 -14.10
C ILE A 93 7.04 4.82 -14.81
N GLY A 94 7.12 4.65 -16.14
CA GLY A 94 8.05 5.33 -17.02
C GLY A 94 7.68 6.80 -17.14
N THR A 95 8.34 7.64 -16.34
CA THR A 95 8.31 9.11 -16.34
C THR A 95 6.94 9.74 -16.02
N VAL A 96 6.84 10.34 -14.83
CA VAL A 96 5.81 11.33 -14.51
C VAL A 96 6.38 12.71 -14.84
N GLU A 97 5.69 13.49 -15.65
CA GLU A 97 6.06 14.90 -15.88
C GLU A 97 6.08 15.66 -14.55
N THR A 98 7.19 16.33 -14.27
CA THR A 98 7.35 17.10 -13.04
C THR A 98 6.54 18.39 -13.12
N ASN A 99 5.45 18.45 -12.35
CA ASN A 99 4.70 19.68 -12.19
C ASN A 99 5.25 20.44 -10.97
N PRO A 100 5.78 21.67 -11.16
CA PRO A 100 6.40 22.42 -10.08
C PRO A 100 5.45 22.71 -8.93
N VAL A 101 4.15 22.91 -9.18
CA VAL A 101 3.13 23.15 -8.14
C VAL A 101 2.96 21.91 -7.26
N TRP A 102 2.84 20.72 -7.86
CA TRP A 102 2.69 19.46 -7.12
C TRP A 102 3.94 19.12 -6.30
N ASN A 103 5.13 19.42 -6.83
CA ASN A 103 6.39 19.24 -6.12
C ASN A 103 6.49 20.16 -4.89
N SER A 104 6.13 21.44 -5.04
CA SER A 104 6.10 22.38 -3.92
C SER A 104 5.11 21.94 -2.84
N TRP A 105 3.89 21.54 -3.22
CA TRP A 105 2.89 21.04 -2.28
C TRP A 105 3.37 19.77 -1.54
N ARG A 106 3.99 18.81 -2.26
CA ARG A 106 4.57 17.61 -1.65
C ARG A 106 5.67 17.98 -0.65
N ASP A 107 6.54 18.92 -0.99
CA ASP A 107 7.63 19.36 -0.12
C ASP A 107 7.12 20.10 1.12
N GLU A 108 6.03 20.86 1.02
CA GLU A 108 5.37 21.48 2.18
C GLU A 108 4.84 20.43 3.16
N ILE A 109 4.15 19.40 2.66
CA ILE A 109 3.69 18.27 3.47
C ILE A 109 4.88 17.56 4.12
N ALA A 110 5.93 17.27 3.33
CA ALA A 110 7.12 16.60 3.83
C ALA A 110 7.78 17.39 4.97
N LYS A 111 7.91 18.72 4.82
CA LYS A 111 8.45 19.60 5.87
C LYS A 111 7.57 19.61 7.11
N SER A 112 6.25 19.72 6.96
CA SER A 112 5.30 19.69 8.09
C SER A 112 5.41 18.38 8.87
N MET A 113 5.32 17.24 8.19
CA MET A 113 5.43 15.91 8.79
C MET A 113 6.77 15.71 9.51
N TYR A 114 7.87 16.17 8.91
CA TYR A 114 9.20 16.04 9.50
C TYR A 114 9.39 16.92 10.73
N ASN A 115 8.85 18.15 10.72
CA ASN A 115 8.90 19.04 11.88
C ASN A 115 8.07 18.52 13.05
N GLU A 116 6.87 18.01 12.78
CA GLU A 116 6.04 17.33 13.79
C GLU A 116 6.78 16.14 14.40
N TRP A 117 7.35 15.27 13.57
CA TRP A 117 8.14 14.12 14.02
C TRP A 117 9.32 14.52 14.92
N ARG A 118 10.07 15.56 14.55
CA ARG A 118 11.19 16.08 15.37
C ARG A 118 10.74 16.78 16.66
N GLY A 119 9.55 17.38 16.67
CA GLY A 119 9.00 18.06 17.85
C GLY A 119 8.43 17.11 18.91
N HIS A 120 8.11 15.87 18.53
CA HIS A 120 7.65 14.80 19.42
C HIS A 120 8.75 13.83 19.87
N SER A 121 10.01 14.04 19.45
CA SER A 121 11.16 13.20 19.77
C SER A 121 11.97 13.70 20.97
#